data_AF-A0A0V0GI19-F1
#
_entry.id   AF-A0A0V0GI19-F1
#
_cell.length_a   1.000
_cell.length_b   1.000
_cell.length_c   1.000
_cell.angle_alpha   90.00
_cell.angle_beta   90.00
_cell.angle_gamma   90.00
#
_symmetry.space_group_name_H-M   'P 1'
#
loop_
_entity.id
_entity.type
_entity.pdbx_description
1 polymer ?
#
loop_
_entity_poly.entity_id
_entity_poly.type
_entity_poly.pdbx_seq_one_letter_code
_entity_poly.pdbx_strand_id
1 'polypeptide(L)'
;DLLVILGRSIGNSTYQGLSLQTRYNSTLRVNPNYLQAVALMNWAKENKTLLLSCALEKTSTSSSVPPIILTPAGQQLISIADIATAPSMGVFYVEAEMAIFDEFQDFCV
;
A
#
# COMPACT_ATOMS: atom_id res chain seq x y z
N ASP A 1 20.78 10.15 -9.76
CA ASP A 1 20.09 11.46 -9.71
C ASP A 1 18.69 11.32 -9.18
N LEU A 2 18.13 12.41 -8.64
CA LEU A 2 16.75 12.44 -8.13
C LEU A 2 15.78 12.52 -9.30
N LEU A 3 14.78 11.63 -9.30
CA LEU A 3 13.74 11.55 -10.33
C LEU A 3 12.46 12.21 -9.81
N VAL A 4 11.74 12.87 -10.70
CA VAL A 4 10.39 13.38 -10.43
C VAL A 4 9.39 12.47 -11.14
N ILE A 5 8.41 11.98 -10.39
CA ILE A 5 7.35 11.12 -10.93
C ILE A 5 6.03 11.86 -10.81
N LEU A 6 5.31 11.99 -11.93
CA LEU A 6 3.93 12.44 -11.95
C LEU A 6 3.00 11.23 -11.98
N GLY A 7 2.22 11.05 -10.93
CA GLY A 7 1.14 10.07 -10.88
C GLY A 7 -0.21 10.72 -11.15
N ARG A 8 -1.04 10.07 -11.98
CA ARG A 8 -2.44 10.43 -12.21
C ARG A 8 -3.34 9.24 -11.90
N SER A 9 -4.53 9.53 -11.35
CA SER A 9 -5.48 8.52 -10.87
C SER A 9 -4.85 7.57 -9.84
N ILE A 10 -4.09 8.13 -8.90
CA ILE A 10 -3.50 7.38 -7.79
C ILE A 10 -4.54 7.28 -6.67
N GLY A 11 -4.68 6.09 -6.10
CA GLY A 11 -5.56 5.85 -4.96
C GLY A 11 -4.86 6.13 -3.64
N ASN A 12 -5.63 6.59 -2.66
CA ASN A 12 -5.20 6.60 -1.27
C ASN A 12 -5.39 5.20 -0.69
N SER A 13 -4.48 4.81 0.20
CA SER A 13 -4.53 3.58 0.97
C SER A 13 -4.24 3.89 2.43
N THR A 14 -4.78 3.05 3.31
CA THR A 14 -4.54 3.08 4.75
C THR A 14 -3.46 2.08 5.17
N TYR A 15 -2.84 1.38 4.20
CA TYR A 15 -1.78 0.42 4.47
C TYR A 15 -0.59 1.13 5.14
N GLN A 16 -0.25 0.67 6.35
CA GLN A 16 0.78 1.28 7.22
C GLN A 16 0.57 2.80 7.44
N GLY A 17 -0.68 3.25 7.53
CA GLY A 17 -1.03 4.67 7.67
C GLY A 17 -1.37 5.29 6.32
N LEU A 18 -1.03 6.57 6.09
CA LEU A 18 -1.32 7.24 4.83
C LEU A 18 -0.35 6.76 3.73
N SER A 19 -0.84 5.96 2.80
CA SER A 19 -0.07 5.45 1.67
C SER A 19 -0.79 5.65 0.33
N LEU A 20 -0.05 5.44 -0.75
CA LEU A 20 -0.52 5.58 -2.12
C LEU A 20 -0.53 4.21 -2.80
N GLN A 21 -1.53 3.96 -3.63
CA GLN A 21 -1.62 2.73 -4.43
C GLN A 21 -2.03 3.04 -5.87
N THR A 22 -1.52 2.25 -6.80
CA THR A 22 -1.96 2.30 -8.20
C THR A 22 -3.34 1.65 -8.33
N ARG A 23 -4.10 2.14 -9.31
CA ARG A 23 -5.40 1.63 -9.77
C ARG A 23 -5.24 1.20 -11.23
N TYR A 24 -6.22 0.46 -11.73
CA TYR A 24 -6.24 0.02 -13.13
C TYR A 24 -6.02 1.16 -14.14
N ASN A 25 -6.57 2.35 -13.87
CA ASN A 25 -6.44 3.53 -14.73
C ASN A 25 -5.35 4.52 -14.28
N SER A 26 -4.43 4.11 -13.40
CA SER A 26 -3.30 4.95 -13.02
C SER A 26 -2.33 5.13 -14.17
N THR A 27 -1.76 6.32 -14.28
CA THR A 27 -0.63 6.58 -15.18
C THR A 27 0.52 7.20 -14.41
N LEU A 28 1.73 6.72 -14.69
CA LEU A 28 2.97 7.24 -14.12
C LEU A 28 3.81 7.80 -15.26
N ARG A 29 4.34 9.01 -15.07
CA ARG A 29 5.29 9.63 -16.00
C ARG A 29 6.54 10.02 -15.24
N VAL A 30 7.68 9.58 -15.74
CA VAL A 30 8.99 9.92 -15.19
C VAL A 30 9.51 11.18 -15.87
N ASN A 31 9.95 12.14 -15.07
CA ASN A 31 10.52 13.43 -15.48
C ASN A 31 9.72 14.12 -16.60
N PRO A 32 8.42 14.41 -16.39
CA PRO A 32 7.64 15.08 -17.41
C PRO A 32 8.08 16.54 -17.58
N ASN A 33 7.97 17.09 -18.79
CA ASN A 33 8.46 18.43 -19.15
C ASN A 33 7.45 19.56 -18.87
N TYR A 34 6.55 19.39 -17.89
CA TYR A 34 5.63 20.46 -17.48
C TYR A 34 6.34 21.42 -16.51
N LEU A 35 5.96 22.70 -16.52
CA LEU A 35 6.61 23.73 -15.70
C LEU A 35 6.72 23.35 -14.22
N GLN A 36 5.66 22.74 -13.65
CA GLN A 36 5.64 22.32 -12.25
C GLN A 36 6.66 21.20 -11.95
N ALA A 37 6.79 20.25 -12.87
CA ALA A 37 7.74 19.14 -12.71
C ALA A 37 9.19 19.60 -12.89
N VAL A 38 9.43 20.53 -13.82
CA VAL A 38 10.75 21.16 -13.98
C VAL A 38 11.13 21.97 -12.74
N ALA A 39 10.21 22.76 -12.19
CA ALA A 39 10.45 23.49 -10.95
C ALA A 39 10.77 22.55 -9.78
N LEU A 40 10.00 21.46 -9.62
CA LEU A 40 10.27 20.45 -8.60
C LEU A 40 11.61 19.75 -8.81
N MET A 41 11.98 19.47 -10.06
CA MET A 41 13.25 18.84 -10.40
C MET A 41 14.44 19.76 -10.11
N ASN A 42 14.31 21.07 -10.34
CA ASN A 42 15.33 22.06 -9.98
C ASN A 42 15.46 22.17 -8.45
N TRP A 43 14.33 22.30 -7.75
CA TRP A 43 14.31 22.32 -6.28
C TRP A 43 14.95 21.05 -5.68
N ALA A 44 14.64 19.87 -6.23
CA ALA A 44 15.21 18.61 -5.77
C ALA A 44 16.74 18.55 -5.98
N LYS A 45 17.25 19.11 -7.09
CA LYS A 45 18.70 19.20 -7.34
C LYS A 45 19.40 20.11 -6.33
N GLU A 46 18.80 21.26 -6.03
CA GLU A 46 19.34 22.21 -5.04
C GLU A 46 19.35 21.61 -3.62
N ASN A 47 18.36 20.77 -3.28
CA ASN A 47 18.19 20.19 -1.95
C ASN A 47 18.67 18.73 -1.86
N LYS A 48 19.48 18.27 -2.81
CA LYS A 48 19.84 16.85 -2.97
C LYS A 48 20.42 16.22 -1.70
N THR A 49 21.28 16.93 -0.98
CA THR A 49 21.94 16.42 0.24
C THR A 49 20.95 16.15 1.37
N LEU A 50 20.01 17.08 1.59
CA LEU A 50 18.95 16.95 2.60
C LEU A 50 17.98 15.83 2.24
N LEU A 51 17.59 15.71 0.97
CA LEU A 51 16.69 14.65 0.54
C LEU A 51 17.29 13.25 0.72
N LEU A 52 18.60 13.11 0.49
CA LEU A 52 19.30 11.84 0.70
C LEU A 52 19.44 11.49 2.19
N SER A 53 19.62 12.45 3.08
CA SER A 53 19.69 12.17 4.52
C SER A 53 18.33 11.75 5.10
N CYS A 54 17.22 12.34 4.64
CA CYS A 54 15.88 11.93 5.07
C CYS A 54 15.53 10.48 4.68
N ALA A 55 16.05 9.97 3.56
CA ALA A 55 15.80 8.59 3.14
C ALA A 55 16.52 7.57 4.03
N LEU A 56 17.71 7.94 4.56
CA LEU A 56 18.52 7.08 5.42
C LEU A 56 17.86 6.88 6.80
N GLU A 57 17.36 7.95 7.40
CA GLU A 57 16.71 7.93 8.72
C GLU A 57 15.44 7.04 8.77
N LYS A 58 14.67 7.01 7.68
CA LYS A 58 13.41 6.23 7.62
C LYS A 58 13.61 4.74 7.32
N THR A 59 14.83 4.32 6.98
CA THR A 59 15.14 2.91 6.66
C THR A 59 15.56 2.12 7.91
N SER A 60 15.76 2.78 9.06
CA SER A 60 16.16 2.12 10.31
C SER A 60 15.03 1.39 11.06
N THR A 61 13.77 1.51 10.62
CA THR A 61 12.69 0.62 11.05
C THR A 61 12.54 -0.54 10.07
N SER A 62 13.62 -1.32 9.91
CA SER A 62 13.57 -2.61 9.23
C SER A 62 12.88 -3.61 10.16
N SER A 63 11.55 -3.63 10.11
CA SER A 63 10.83 -4.86 10.41
C SER A 63 11.15 -5.83 9.26
N SER A 64 11.83 -6.93 9.58
CA SER A 64 12.28 -7.99 8.67
C SER A 64 11.15 -8.84 8.08
N VAL A 65 9.96 -8.26 7.90
CA VAL A 65 8.85 -8.95 7.27
C VAL A 65 9.00 -8.74 5.76
N PRO A 66 9.19 -9.82 4.96
CA PRO A 66 9.17 -9.70 3.50
C PRO A 66 7.87 -8.98 3.11
N PRO A 67 7.89 -8.09 2.10
CA PRO A 67 6.68 -7.37 1.70
C PRO A 67 5.65 -8.40 1.27
N ILE A 68 4.71 -8.73 2.17
CA ILE A 68 3.54 -9.50 1.84
C ILE A 68 2.85 -8.64 0.80
N ILE A 69 2.69 -9.17 -0.41
CA ILE A 69 1.88 -8.58 -1.46
C ILE A 69 0.45 -8.61 -0.94
N LEU A 70 0.12 -7.60 -0.14
CA LEU A 70 -1.26 -7.32 0.20
C LEU A 70 -1.81 -6.64 -1.04
N THR A 71 -2.77 -7.31 -1.67
CA THR A 71 -3.56 -6.70 -2.73
C THR A 71 -3.97 -5.28 -2.30
N PRO A 72 -3.99 -4.28 -3.20
CA PRO A 72 -4.33 -2.88 -2.89
C PRO A 72 -5.71 -2.68 -2.24
N ALA A 73 -6.47 -3.76 -2.12
CA ALA A 73 -7.59 -3.94 -1.22
C ALA A 73 -7.16 -3.86 0.26
N GLY A 74 -6.50 -2.78 0.68
CA GLY A 74 -6.52 -2.39 2.08
C GLY A 74 -7.99 -2.31 2.50
N GLN A 75 -8.44 -3.25 3.33
CA GLN A 75 -9.78 -3.33 3.91
C GLN A 75 -10.94 -3.68 2.95
N GLN A 76 -10.69 -4.24 1.75
CA GLN A 76 -11.83 -4.74 0.95
C GLN A 76 -12.40 -5.98 1.63
N LEU A 77 -13.65 -5.89 2.05
CA LEU A 77 -14.40 -6.99 2.62
C LEU A 77 -14.65 -8.01 1.49
N ILE A 78 -14.14 -9.22 1.64
CA ILE A 78 -14.29 -10.29 0.65
C ILE A 78 -15.23 -11.37 1.18
N SER A 79 -15.89 -12.09 0.28
CA SER A 79 -16.69 -13.26 0.66
C SER A 79 -15.79 -14.43 1.05
N ILE A 80 -16.23 -15.24 2.01
CA ILE A 80 -15.52 -16.48 2.42
C ILE A 80 -15.31 -17.41 1.21
N ALA A 81 -16.27 -17.46 0.28
CA ALA A 81 -16.18 -18.29 -0.92
C ALA A 81 -15.00 -17.89 -1.83
N ASP A 82 -14.64 -16.61 -1.84
CA ASP A 82 -13.58 -16.08 -2.71
C ASP A 82 -12.18 -16.34 -2.15
N ILE A 83 -12.05 -16.63 -0.85
CA ILE A 83 -10.76 -16.96 -0.19
C ILE A 83 -10.10 -18.16 -0.86
N ALA A 84 -10.88 -19.21 -1.19
CA ALA A 84 -10.34 -20.42 -1.80
C ALA A 84 -9.75 -20.18 -3.20
N THR A 85 -10.16 -19.10 -3.85
CA THR A 85 -9.70 -18.70 -5.19
C THR A 85 -8.56 -17.66 -5.15
N ALA A 86 -8.17 -17.21 -3.95
CA ALA A 86 -7.15 -16.19 -3.79
C ALA A 86 -5.74 -16.72 -4.15
N PRO A 87 -4.87 -15.90 -4.77
CA PRO A 87 -3.65 -16.41 -5.42
C PRO A 87 -2.52 -16.84 -4.47
N SER A 88 -2.59 -16.58 -3.16
CA SER A 88 -1.56 -16.95 -2.17
C SER A 88 -1.94 -16.58 -0.73
N MET A 89 -1.13 -17.05 0.23
CA MET A 89 -1.18 -16.72 1.67
C MET A 89 -1.33 -15.20 1.92
N GLY A 90 -2.35 -14.79 2.68
CA GLY A 90 -2.67 -13.38 2.92
C GLY A 90 -3.60 -13.17 4.12
N VAL A 91 -3.73 -11.92 4.55
CA VAL A 91 -4.72 -11.51 5.57
C VAL A 91 -5.96 -11.00 4.85
N PHE A 92 -7.12 -11.56 5.17
CA PHE A 92 -8.40 -11.22 4.57
C PHE A 92 -9.35 -10.63 5.62
N TYR A 93 -10.13 -9.62 5.22
CA TYR A 93 -11.22 -9.09 6.03
C TYR A 93 -12.53 -9.70 5.53
N VAL A 94 -13.27 -10.36 6.42
CA VAL A 94 -14.56 -11.00 6.11
C VAL A 94 -15.63 -10.55 7.09
N GLU A 95 -16.86 -10.49 6.61
CA GLU A 95 -18.06 -10.45 7.45
C GLU A 95 -18.64 -11.87 7.48
N ALA A 96 -18.86 -12.39 8.68
CA ALA A 96 -19.28 -13.77 8.87
C ALA A 96 -20.13 -13.90 10.14
N GLU A 97 -21.05 -14.86 10.10
CA GLU A 97 -21.78 -15.31 11.29
C GLU A 97 -21.07 -16.52 11.88
N MET A 98 -20.90 -16.54 13.20
CA MET A 98 -20.28 -17.66 13.90
C MET A 98 -21.33 -18.74 14.15
N ALA A 99 -21.20 -19.88 13.46
CA ALA A 99 -21.98 -21.08 13.75
C ALA A 99 -21.06 -22.14 14.37
N ILE A 100 -21.31 -22.47 15.64
CA ILE A 100 -20.61 -23.57 16.35
C ILE A 100 -21.63 -24.70 16.51
N PHE A 101 -21.26 -25.92 16.16
CA PHE A 101 -22.09 -27.09 16.44
C PHE A 101 -22.20 -27.31 17.95
N ASP A 102 -23.42 -27.62 18.40
CA ASP A 102 -23.81 -27.75 19.81
C ASP A 102 -22.89 -28.69 20.61
N GLU A 103 -22.38 -29.73 19.94
CA GLU A 103 -21.46 -30.71 20.53
C GLU A 103 -20.07 -30.16 20.95
N PHE A 104 -19.75 -28.91 20.57
CA PHE A 104 -18.48 -28.24 20.90
C PHE A 104 -18.66 -26.95 21.72
N GLN A 105 -19.86 -26.66 22.24
CA GLN A 105 -20.10 -25.49 23.08
C GLN A 105 -19.91 -25.84 24.57
N ASP A 106 -18.73 -25.56 25.13
CA ASP A 106 -18.47 -25.72 26.57
C ASP A 106 -19.13 -24.62 27.43
N PHE A 107 -19.57 -23.51 26.82
CA PHE A 107 -20.26 -22.41 27.49
C PHE A 107 -21.36 -21.84 26.59
N CYS A 108 -22.58 -21.76 27.12
CA CYS A 108 -23.68 -21.04 26.49
C CYS A 108 -23.40 -19.53 26.49
N VAL A 109 -23.65 -18.86 25.36
CA VAL A 109 -23.63 -17.39 25.24
C VAL A 109 -24.91 -16.79 25.81
#